data_AF-A0A8T6RJB7-F1
#
_entry.id   AF-A0A8T6RJB7-F1
#
_cell.length_a   1.000
_cell.length_b   1.000
_cell.length_c   1.000
_cell.angle_alpha   90.00
_cell.angle_beta   90.00
_cell.angle_gamma   90.00
#
_symmetry.space_group_name_H-M   'P 1'
#
loop_
_entity.id
_entity.type
_entity.pdbx_description
1 polymer ?
#
loop_
_entity_poly.entity_id
_entity_poly.type
_entity_poly.pdbx_seq_one_letter_code
_entity_poly.pdbx_strand_id
1 'polypeptide(L)'
;MKSIVDFLGEKLAEEINKEPMHTKGLLRLTIKDIITDKKPEELNYKEIIKILEEGLPNRLSKINVSSAEKITKEMIKFVNKNQSAITMLSI
;
A
#
# COMPACT_ATOMS: atom_id res chain seq x y z
N MET A 1 4.27 12.57 12.57
CA MET A 1 5.08 11.63 11.75
C MET A 1 4.11 10.91 10.85
N LYS A 2 4.25 10.98 9.52
CA LYS A 2 3.33 10.24 8.60
C LYS A 2 3.70 8.76 8.67
N SER A 3 2.73 7.86 8.83
CA SER A 3 2.98 6.41 8.79
C SER A 3 3.19 5.91 7.36
N ILE A 4 3.68 4.68 7.18
CA ILE A 4 3.74 4.05 5.86
C ILE A 4 2.35 3.95 5.21
N VAL A 5 1.31 3.72 6.02
CA VAL A 5 -0.09 3.69 5.55
C VAL A 5 -0.53 5.06 5.07
N ASP A 6 -0.11 6.13 5.75
CA ASP A 6 -0.41 7.49 5.29
C ASP A 6 0.24 7.78 3.94
N PHE A 7 1.53 7.44 3.82
CA PHE A 7 2.31 7.68 2.62
C PHE A 7 1.78 6.92 1.41
N LEU A 8 1.56 5.61 1.55
CA LEU A 8 1.04 4.76 0.48
C LEU A 8 -0.45 5.04 0.23
N GLY A 9 -1.22 5.37 1.26
CA GLY A 9 -2.64 5.66 1.14
C GLY A 9 -2.92 6.94 0.36
N GLU A 10 -2.12 7.99 0.60
CA GLU A 10 -2.17 9.22 -0.20
C GLU A 10 -1.86 8.93 -1.68
N LYS A 11 -0.80 8.15 -1.96
CA LYS A 11 -0.48 7.82 -3.35
C LYS A 11 -1.57 6.98 -4.02
N LEU A 12 -2.09 5.98 -3.32
CA LEU A 12 -3.16 5.13 -3.85
C LEU A 12 -4.44 5.93 -4.12
N ALA A 13 -4.74 6.92 -3.28
CA ALA A 13 -5.88 7.82 -3.45
C ALA A 13 -5.80 8.59 -4.78
N GLU A 14 -4.62 9.09 -5.13
CA GLU A 14 -4.37 9.73 -6.43
C GLU A 14 -4.59 8.75 -7.59
N GLU A 15 -4.02 7.54 -7.50
CA GLU A 15 -4.08 6.55 -8.59
C GLU A 15 -5.50 6.05 -8.90
N ILE A 16 -6.39 6.04 -7.90
CA ILE A 16 -7.77 5.52 -8.05
C ILE A 16 -8.84 6.60 -7.93
N ASN A 17 -8.44 7.88 -7.85
CA ASN A 17 -9.30 9.03 -7.67
C ASN A 17 -10.33 8.85 -6.53
N LYS A 18 -9.84 8.54 -5.32
CA LYS A 18 -10.66 8.39 -4.10
C LYS A 18 -10.06 9.17 -2.95
N GLU A 19 -10.90 9.44 -1.95
CA GLU A 19 -10.46 10.06 -0.70
C GLU A 19 -9.37 9.25 0.03
N PRO A 20 -8.30 9.90 0.55
CA PRO A 20 -7.22 9.22 1.29
C PRO A 20 -7.70 8.38 2.46
N MET A 21 -8.81 8.75 3.10
CA MET A 21 -9.38 7.97 4.21
C MET A 21 -9.75 6.54 3.77
N HIS A 22 -10.34 6.39 2.57
CA HIS A 22 -10.77 5.09 2.06
C HIS A 22 -9.58 4.21 1.68
N THR A 23 -8.56 4.78 1.04
CA THR A 23 -7.37 4.04 0.59
C THR A 23 -6.47 3.63 1.75
N LYS A 24 -6.35 4.48 2.78
CA LYS A 24 -5.67 4.11 4.04
C LYS A 24 -6.36 2.93 4.73
N GLY A 25 -7.69 2.95 4.80
CA GLY A 25 -8.47 1.83 5.33
C GLY A 25 -8.27 0.55 4.52
N LEU A 26 -8.32 0.66 3.18
CA LEU A 26 -8.05 -0.46 2.28
C LEU A 26 -6.67 -1.04 2.51
N LEU A 27 -5.62 -0.22 2.58
CA LEU A 27 -4.24 -0.68 2.81
C LEU A 27 -4.07 -1.36 4.16
N ARG A 28 -4.65 -0.85 5.24
CA ARG A 28 -4.63 -1.53 6.55
C ARG A 28 -5.23 -2.92 6.48
N LEU A 29 -6.34 -3.05 5.77
CA LEU A 29 -6.99 -4.33 5.57
C LEU A 29 -6.15 -5.26 4.69
N THR A 30 -5.54 -4.75 3.62
CA THR A 30 -4.61 -5.51 2.77
C THR A 30 -3.40 -6.01 3.56
N ILE A 31 -2.81 -5.16 4.40
CA ILE A 31 -1.70 -5.54 5.28
C ILE A 31 -2.13 -6.70 6.18
N LYS A 32 -3.28 -6.57 6.85
CA LYS A 32 -3.82 -7.59 7.76
C LYS A 32 -4.12 -8.92 7.07
N ASP A 33 -4.46 -8.91 5.78
CA ASP A 33 -4.70 -10.13 5.01
C ASP A 33 -3.41 -10.91 4.72
N ILE A 34 -2.27 -10.22 4.60
CA ILE A 34 -0.98 -10.81 4.20
C ILE A 34 -0.05 -11.03 5.40
N ILE A 35 -0.08 -10.14 6.39
CA ILE A 35 0.77 -10.13 7.57
C ILE A 35 -0.11 -9.92 8.80
N THR A 36 -0.19 -10.94 9.66
CA THR A 36 -1.10 -10.98 10.81
C THR A 36 -0.44 -10.64 12.14
N ASP A 37 0.89 -10.72 12.20
CA ASP A 37 1.70 -10.64 13.44
C ASP A 37 2.49 -9.33 13.57
N LYS A 38 2.33 -8.40 12.62
CA LYS A 38 3.02 -7.10 12.62
C LYS A 38 2.08 -5.94 12.44
N LYS A 39 2.44 -4.81 13.05
CA LYS A 39 1.83 -3.51 12.79
C LYS A 39 2.39 -2.91 11.49
N PRO A 40 1.64 -2.03 10.81
CA PRO A 40 2.11 -1.37 9.60
C PRO A 40 3.46 -0.67 9.76
N GLU A 41 3.73 -0.08 10.92
CA GLU A 41 4.98 0.63 11.23
C GLU A 41 6.19 -0.29 11.36
N GLU A 42 5.98 -1.60 11.52
CA GLU A 42 7.04 -2.62 11.69
C GLU A 42 7.39 -3.33 10.37
N LEU A 43 6.73 -2.94 9.27
CA LEU A 43 6.88 -3.58 7.97
C LEU A 43 8.16 -3.12 7.28
N ASN A 44 9.01 -4.06 6.88
CA ASN A 44 10.17 -3.72 6.06
C ASN A 44 9.80 -3.56 4.57
N TYR A 45 10.72 -3.03 3.79
CA TYR A 45 10.55 -2.82 2.35
C TYR A 45 10.08 -4.07 1.58
N LYS A 46 10.67 -5.25 1.85
CA LYS A 46 10.28 -6.50 1.15
C LYS A 46 8.86 -6.90 1.49
N GLU A 47 8.45 -6.72 2.74
CA GLU A 47 7.09 -6.99 3.19
C GLU A 47 6.08 -6.05 2.53
N ILE A 48 6.43 -4.76 2.40
CA ILE A 48 5.60 -3.79 1.68
C ILE A 48 5.43 -4.19 0.22
N ILE A 49 6.51 -4.58 -0.47
CA ILE A 49 6.43 -5.09 -1.85
C ILE A 49 5.50 -6.30 -1.93
N LYS A 50 5.67 -7.28 -1.04
CA LYS A 50 4.81 -8.46 -0.98
C LYS A 50 3.33 -8.11 -0.79
N ILE A 51 3.01 -7.19 0.12
CA ILE A 51 1.64 -6.72 0.37
C ILE A 51 1.04 -6.08 -0.90
N LEU A 52 1.83 -5.29 -1.63
CA LEU A 52 1.39 -4.66 -2.87
C LEU A 52 1.22 -5.67 -4.01
N GLU A 53 2.10 -6.66 -4.13
CA GLU A 53 2.03 -7.67 -5.20
C GLU A 53 0.90 -8.67 -4.97
N GLU A 54 0.77 -9.22 -3.77
CA GLU A 54 -0.15 -10.31 -3.47
C GLU A 54 -1.52 -9.80 -2.97
N GLY A 55 -1.53 -8.68 -2.25
CA GLY A 55 -2.73 -8.19 -1.56
C GLY A 55 -3.50 -7.13 -2.32
N LEU A 56 -2.80 -6.10 -2.83
CA LEU A 56 -3.47 -4.92 -3.41
C LEU A 56 -4.35 -5.24 -4.62
N PRO A 57 -3.94 -6.05 -5.62
CA PRO A 57 -4.78 -6.38 -6.77
C PRO A 57 -6.11 -7.02 -6.36
N ASN A 58 -6.06 -7.95 -5.40
CA ASN A 58 -7.21 -8.67 -4.88
C ASN A 58 -8.19 -7.74 -4.14
N ARG A 59 -7.69 -6.73 -3.44
CA ARG A 59 -8.52 -5.72 -2.77
C ARG A 59 -9.13 -4.74 -3.77
N LEU A 60 -8.37 -4.31 -4.77
CA LEU A 60 -8.84 -3.42 -5.82
C LEU A 60 -9.93 -4.08 -6.68
N SER A 61 -9.77 -5.37 -7.03
CA SER A 61 -10.79 -6.11 -7.77
C SER A 61 -12.10 -6.24 -6.99
N LYS A 62 -12.04 -6.51 -5.68
CA LYS A 62 -13.22 -6.58 -4.79
C LYS A 62 -14.02 -5.27 -4.70
N ILE A 63 -13.40 -4.13 -5.01
CA ILE A 63 -14.07 -2.82 -5.05
C ILE A 63 -14.30 -2.32 -6.48
N ASN A 64 -14.27 -3.22 -7.47
CA ASN A 64 -14.52 -2.96 -8.88
C ASN A 64 -13.59 -1.93 -9.53
N VAL A 65 -12.33 -1.86 -9.10
CA VAL A 65 -11.31 -1.04 -9.76
C VAL A 65 -10.76 -1.83 -10.95
N SER A 66 -11.11 -1.41 -12.17
CA SER A 66 -10.82 -2.11 -13.43
C SER A 66 -9.33 -2.13 -13.81
N SER A 67 -8.52 -1.24 -13.26
CA SER A 67 -7.08 -1.12 -13.56
C SER A 67 -6.17 -1.66 -12.47
N ALA A 68 -6.63 -2.65 -11.69
CA ALA A 68 -5.96 -3.15 -10.49
C ALA A 68 -4.47 -3.49 -10.72
N GLU A 69 -4.14 -4.26 -11.78
CA GLU A 69 -2.76 -4.61 -12.08
C GLU A 69 -1.88 -3.39 -12.43
N LYS A 70 -2.43 -2.45 -13.20
CA LYS A 70 -1.72 -1.22 -13.58
C LYS A 70 -1.42 -0.38 -12.34
N ILE A 71 -2.43 -0.18 -11.49
CA ILE A 71 -2.30 0.57 -10.23
C ILE A 71 -1.26 -0.10 -9.32
N THR A 72 -1.30 -1.42 -9.17
CA THR A 72 -0.30 -2.15 -8.39
C THR A 72 1.11 -1.92 -8.92
N LYS A 73 1.32 -1.98 -10.24
CA LYS A 73 2.63 -1.70 -10.85
C LYS A 73 3.09 -0.26 -10.57
N GLU A 74 2.20 0.73 -10.65
CA GLU A 74 2.55 2.12 -10.34
C GLU A 74 2.86 2.31 -8.85
N MET A 75 2.12 1.65 -7.95
CA MET A 75 2.41 1.66 -6.51
C MET A 75 3.78 1.04 -6.19
N ILE A 76 4.13 -0.07 -6.83
CA ILE A 76 5.45 -0.71 -6.65
C ILE A 76 6.57 0.20 -7.18
N LYS A 77 6.40 0.80 -8.37
CA LYS A 77 7.36 1.78 -8.90
C LYS A 77 7.54 2.95 -7.93
N PHE A 78 6.45 3.46 -7.37
CA PHE A 78 6.49 4.52 -6.38
C PHE A 78 7.25 4.10 -5.12
N VAL A 79 7.00 2.90 -4.60
CA VAL A 79 7.75 2.33 -3.46
C VAL A 79 9.24 2.22 -3.78
N ASN A 80 9.59 1.70 -4.95
CA ASN A 80 10.99 1.54 -5.38
C ASN A 80 11.71 2.89 -5.49
N LYS A 81 11.05 3.91 -6.05
CA LYS A 81 11.59 5.27 -6.16
C LYS A 81 11.79 5.93 -4.78
N ASN A 82 11.02 5.52 -3.78
CA ASN A 82 11.02 6.09 -2.43
C ASN A 82 11.56 5.12 -1.37
N GLN A 83 12.38 4.14 -1.76
CA GLN A 83 12.89 3.10 -0.83
C GLN A 83 13.55 3.71 0.41
N SER A 84 14.39 4.74 0.25
CA SER A 84 15.04 5.42 1.37
C SER A 84 14.03 6.01 2.37
N ALA A 85 12.96 6.64 1.86
CA ALA A 85 11.91 7.20 2.70
C ALA A 85 11.13 6.10 3.43
N ILE A 86 10.82 5.01 2.75
CA ILE A 86 10.10 3.86 3.34
C ILE A 86 10.89 3.24 4.47
N THR A 87 12.19 3.04 4.28
CA THR A 87 13.06 2.54 5.35
C THR A 87 13.02 3.45 6.57
N MET A 88 13.00 4.78 6.41
CA MET A 88 12.89 5.72 7.53
C MET A 88 11.52 5.73 8.22
N LEU A 89 10.45 5.38 7.49
CA LEU A 89 9.08 5.28 8.04
C LEU A 89 8.81 3.95 8.75
N SER A 90 9.72 2.99 8.63
CA SER A 90 9.60 1.62 9.15
C SER A 90 10.54 1.35 10.34
N ILE A 91 11.16 2.41 10.89
CA ILE A 91 12.11 2.38 12.03
C ILE A 91 11.41 2.96 13.26
#